data_AF-A0A015NC90-F1
#
_entry.id   AF-A0A015NC90-F1
#
_cell.length_a   1.000
_cell.length_b   1.000
_cell.length_c   1.000
_cell.angle_alpha   90.00
_cell.angle_beta   90.00
_cell.angle_gamma   90.00
#
_symmetry.space_group_name_H-M   'P 1'
#
loop_
_entity.id
_entity.type
_entity.pdbx_description
1 polymer ?
#
loop_
_entity_poly.entity_id
_entity_poly.type
_entity_poly.pdbx_seq_one_letter_code
_entity_poly.pdbx_strand_id
1 'polypeptide(L)'
;MRFAGLFSYSNTNTYCVDLGGNIILRISSLGFPHGRIYFTDNENPPNDIQIPTGITITNVTRNRPVAPVFLRPFGDFIISYPLSYEITFNNKVVVGLVDQEQSVVEIANHLHYFVE
;
A
#
# COMPACT_ATOMS: atom_id res chain seq x y z
N MET A 1 -5.16 15.01 1.25
CA MET A 1 -5.38 13.83 0.39
C MET A 1 -6.86 13.77 0.02
N ARG A 2 -7.29 12.91 -0.91
CA ARG A 2 -8.71 12.69 -1.25
C ARG A 2 -9.10 11.24 -1.06
N PHE A 3 -10.35 10.97 -0.72
CA PHE A 3 -10.90 9.62 -0.65
C PHE A 3 -10.73 8.86 -1.99
N ALA A 4 -10.32 7.60 -1.91
CA ALA A 4 -10.00 6.72 -3.03
C ALA A 4 -10.63 5.33 -2.94
N GLY A 5 -11.24 4.95 -1.80
CA GLY A 5 -11.89 3.66 -1.65
C GLY A 5 -11.74 3.06 -0.24
N LEU A 6 -12.10 1.79 -0.11
CA LEU A 6 -12.13 1.07 1.16
C LEU A 6 -11.39 -0.27 1.07
N PHE A 7 -10.20 -0.34 1.67
CA PHE A 7 -9.46 -1.60 1.75
C PHE A 7 -10.03 -2.51 2.85
N SER A 8 -10.20 -3.80 2.52
CA SER A 8 -10.65 -4.82 3.47
C SER A 8 -9.61 -5.93 3.59
N TYR A 9 -9.26 -6.26 4.83
CA TYR A 9 -8.38 -7.39 5.16
C TYR A 9 -9.05 -8.75 4.92
N SER A 10 -10.35 -8.79 4.61
CA SER A 10 -11.12 -10.05 4.51
C SER A 10 -11.49 -10.44 3.08
N ASN A 11 -11.33 -9.55 2.10
CA ASN A 11 -11.62 -9.86 0.70
C ASN A 11 -10.32 -10.07 -0.10
N THR A 12 -10.46 -10.54 -1.34
CA THR A 12 -9.34 -10.84 -2.23
C THR A 12 -8.98 -9.67 -3.15
N ASN A 13 -9.61 -8.51 -2.96
CA ASN A 13 -9.40 -7.37 -3.84
C ASN A 13 -8.00 -6.79 -3.64
N THR A 14 -7.39 -6.35 -4.73
CA THR A 14 -6.10 -5.65 -4.69
C THR A 14 -6.29 -4.19 -5.05
N TYR A 15 -5.85 -3.30 -4.17
CA TYR A 15 -5.86 -1.86 -4.40
C TYR A 15 -4.55 -1.43 -5.03
N CYS A 16 -4.62 -0.79 -6.20
CA CYS A 16 -3.47 -0.38 -6.98
C CYS A 16 -3.38 1.16 -7.05
N VAL A 17 -2.19 1.71 -6.79
CA VAL A 17 -1.88 3.14 -6.89
C VAL A 17 -0.68 3.32 -7.81
N ASP A 18 -0.88 4.04 -8.92
CA ASP A 18 0.21 4.40 -9.83
C ASP A 18 1.04 5.53 -9.22
N LEU A 19 2.32 5.27 -8.97
CA LEU A 19 3.28 6.23 -8.43
C LEU A 19 4.07 6.97 -9.52
N GLY A 20 3.81 6.65 -10.79
CA GLY A 20 4.56 7.11 -11.96
C GLY A 20 5.86 6.34 -12.17
N GLY A 21 6.48 6.52 -13.34
CA GLY A 21 7.80 5.94 -13.63
C GLY A 21 7.84 4.41 -13.64
N ASN A 22 6.75 3.76 -14.07
CA ASN A 22 6.61 2.30 -14.11
C ASN A 22 6.58 1.63 -12.72
N ILE A 23 5.96 2.30 -11.73
CA ILE A 23 5.86 1.80 -10.35
C ILE A 23 4.40 1.81 -9.93
N ILE A 24 3.86 0.63 -9.66
CA ILE A 24 2.51 0.45 -9.10
C ILE A 24 2.66 -0.06 -7.67
N LEU A 25 2.12 0.69 -6.71
CA LEU A 25 1.94 0.25 -5.33
C LEU A 25 0.68 -0.60 -5.26
N ARG A 26 0.78 -1.81 -4.69
CA ARG A 26 -0.34 -2.74 -4.53
C ARG A 26 -0.57 -3.05 -3.06
N ILE A 27 -1.84 -3.04 -2.66
CA ILE A 27 -2.30 -3.37 -1.30
C ILE A 27 -3.26 -4.54 -1.42
N SER A 28 -2.91 -5.68 -0.84
CA SER A 28 -3.74 -6.89 -0.90
C SER A 28 -3.91 -7.51 0.47
N SER A 29 -5.00 -8.25 0.66
CA SER A 29 -5.18 -9.08 1.85
C SER A 29 -4.20 -10.26 1.87
N LEU A 30 -3.77 -10.67 3.08
CA LEU A 30 -3.13 -11.96 3.37
C LEU A 30 -4.05 -12.88 4.19
N GLY A 31 -5.33 -12.52 4.32
CA GLY A 31 -6.28 -13.09 5.27
C GLY A 31 -6.32 -12.29 6.58
N PHE A 32 -7.51 -12.13 7.16
CA PHE A 32 -7.70 -11.37 8.39
C PHE A 32 -6.80 -11.89 9.52
N PRO A 33 -6.07 -11.02 10.25
CA PRO A 33 -6.11 -9.55 10.23
C PRO A 33 -5.01 -8.88 9.39
N HIS A 34 -4.35 -9.61 8.50
CA HIS A 34 -3.12 -9.17 7.84
C HIS A 34 -3.32 -8.78 6.37
N GLY A 35 -2.57 -7.78 5.95
CA GLY A 35 -2.44 -7.37 4.56
C GLY A 35 -0.98 -7.16 4.21
N ARG A 36 -0.71 -7.01 2.92
CA ARG A 36 0.61 -6.66 2.42
C ARG A 36 0.56 -5.45 1.51
N ILE A 37 1.65 -4.71 1.51
CA ILE A 37 1.96 -3.68 0.52
C ILE A 37 3.20 -4.13 -0.24
N TYR A 38 3.10 -4.19 -1.57
CA TYR A 38 4.16 -4.62 -2.46
C TYR A 38 4.13 -3.79 -3.74
N PHE A 39 5.13 -3.96 -4.60
CA PHE A 39 5.32 -3.13 -5.78
C PHE A 39 5.46 -3.97 -7.03
N THR A 40 4.91 -3.47 -8.13
CA THR A 40 5.09 -4.06 -9.46
C THR A 40 5.41 -2.98 -10.48
N ASP A 41 5.80 -3.41 -11.67
CA ASP A 41 5.74 -2.58 -12.87
C ASP A 41 4.30 -2.39 -13.37
N ASN A 42 4.15 -1.64 -14.46
CA ASN A 42 2.91 -1.39 -15.19
C ASN A 42 2.74 -2.30 -16.42
N GLU A 43 3.53 -3.38 -16.52
CA GLU A 43 3.36 -4.37 -17.59
C GLU A 43 2.06 -5.16 -17.41
N ASN A 44 1.67 -5.90 -18.46
CA ASN A 44 0.50 -6.76 -18.45
C ASN A 44 0.85 -8.16 -18.98
N PRO A 45 0.97 -9.19 -18.13
CA PRO A 45 0.74 -9.16 -16.68
C PRO A 45 1.84 -8.39 -15.92
N PRO A 46 1.52 -7.81 -14.75
CA PRO A 46 2.49 -7.05 -13.96
C PRO A 46 3.53 -7.96 -13.31
N ASN A 47 4.79 -7.52 -13.29
CA ASN A 47 5.87 -8.21 -12.58
C ASN A 47 6.13 -7.55 -11.23
N ASP A 48 6.36 -8.36 -10.19
CA ASP A 48 6.85 -7.87 -8.89
C ASP A 48 8.21 -7.17 -9.09
N ILE A 49 8.39 -5.99 -8.49
CA ILE A 49 9.63 -5.21 -8.53
C ILE A 49 10.14 -4.94 -7.12
N GLN A 50 11.44 -4.68 -7.00
CA GLN A 50 12.05 -4.29 -5.74
C GLN A 50 11.38 -3.04 -5.17
N ILE A 51 11.24 -2.97 -3.84
CA ILE A 51 10.76 -1.77 -3.14
C ILE A 51 11.52 -0.54 -3.67
N PRO A 52 10.83 0.42 -4.30
CA PRO A 52 11.46 1.60 -4.87
C PRO A 52 12.19 2.43 -3.81
N THR A 53 13.32 3.03 -4.20
CA THR A 53 14.04 3.97 -3.32
C THR A 53 13.14 5.14 -2.95
N GLY A 54 13.17 5.53 -1.67
CA GLY A 54 12.35 6.64 -1.17
C GLY A 54 10.95 6.23 -0.71
N ILE A 55 10.59 4.95 -0.78
CA ILE A 55 9.40 4.41 -0.12
C ILE A 55 9.66 4.27 1.38
N THR A 56 8.72 4.75 2.19
CA THR A 56 8.69 4.47 3.64
C THR A 56 7.26 4.30 4.09
N ILE A 57 7.02 3.31 4.94
CA ILE A 57 5.71 3.03 5.54
C ILE A 57 5.79 3.28 7.04
N THR A 58 4.88 4.10 7.55
CA THR A 58 4.79 4.43 8.97
C THR A 58 3.47 3.92 9.51
N ASN A 59 3.52 3.10 10.56
CA ASN A 59 2.36 2.82 11.40
C ASN A 59 2.10 4.06 12.27
N VAL A 60 1.13 4.87 11.87
CA VAL A 60 0.84 6.15 12.54
C VAL A 60 0.11 5.93 13.86
N THR A 61 -0.65 4.83 14.02
CA THR A 61 -1.28 4.48 15.30
C THR A 61 -0.24 4.26 16.41
N ARG A 62 0.92 3.71 16.08
CA ARG A 62 2.01 3.42 17.02
C ARG A 62 3.20 4.36 16.89
N ASN A 63 3.15 5.30 15.94
CA ASN A 63 4.24 6.19 15.56
C ASN A 63 5.58 5.45 15.33
N ARG A 64 5.56 4.40 14.48
CA ARG A 64 6.74 3.58 14.19
C ARG A 64 6.87 3.25 12.71
N PRO A 65 8.09 3.25 12.16
CA PRO A 65 8.31 2.75 10.80
C PRO A 65 8.02 1.24 10.74
N VAL A 66 7.49 0.80 9.60
CA VAL A 66 7.29 -0.62 9.28
C VAL A 66 8.49 -1.08 8.45
N ALA A 67 9.19 -2.11 8.94
CA ALA A 67 10.29 -2.70 8.19
C ALA A 67 9.76 -3.62 7.08
N PRO A 68 10.42 -3.66 5.91
CA PRO A 68 10.10 -4.63 4.88
C PRO A 68 10.48 -6.04 5.32
N VAL A 69 9.71 -7.02 4.84
CA VAL A 69 9.93 -8.45 5.06
C VAL A 69 10.26 -9.10 3.71
N PHE A 70 11.41 -9.74 3.63
CA PHE A 70 11.91 -10.39 2.41
C PHE A 70 11.64 -11.89 2.44
N LEU A 71 10.36 -12.28 2.36
CA LEU A 71 9.97 -13.68 2.12
C LEU A 71 10.09 -14.07 0.64
N ARG A 72 10.24 -13.08 -0.23
CA ARG A 72 10.40 -13.12 -1.68
C ARG A 72 11.48 -12.11 -2.09
N PRO A 73 12.10 -12.23 -3.27
CA PRO A 73 13.27 -11.43 -3.65
C PRO A 73 13.05 -9.91 -3.59
N PHE A 74 11.81 -9.44 -3.74
CA PHE A 74 11.51 -8.01 -3.87
C PHE A 74 11.11 -7.31 -2.56
N GLY A 75 10.63 -8.07 -1.58
CA GLY A 75 10.20 -7.58 -0.26
C GLY A 75 8.78 -7.01 -0.23
N ASP A 76 8.07 -7.31 0.85
CA ASP A 76 6.71 -6.81 1.12
C ASP A 76 6.71 -6.03 2.46
N PHE A 77 5.78 -5.11 2.65
CA PHE A 77 5.47 -4.57 3.98
C PHE A 77 4.21 -5.22 4.51
N ILE A 78 4.26 -5.71 5.75
CA ILE A 78 3.09 -6.32 6.40
C ILE A 78 2.34 -5.24 7.19
N ILE A 79 1.05 -5.12 6.89
CA ILE A 79 0.11 -4.25 7.60
C ILE A 79 -0.93 -5.12 8.31
N SER A 80 -1.58 -4.57 9.32
CA SER A 80 -2.54 -5.31 10.14
C SER A 80 -3.63 -4.40 10.70
N TYR A 81 -4.84 -4.94 10.76
CA TYR A 81 -5.98 -4.35 11.46
C TYR A 81 -5.78 -4.41 12.98
N PRO A 82 -6.26 -3.44 13.80
CA PRO A 82 -6.92 -2.16 13.45
C PRO A 82 -5.93 -0.99 13.46
N LEU A 83 -4.86 -1.06 12.66
CA LEU A 83 -3.81 -0.03 12.66
C LEU A 83 -3.92 0.83 11.40
N SER A 84 -3.60 2.11 11.55
CA SER A 84 -3.51 3.08 10.47
C SER A 84 -2.07 3.24 10.00
N TYR A 85 -1.90 3.48 8.70
CA TYR A 85 -0.59 3.57 8.05
C TYR A 85 -0.52 4.75 7.08
N GLU A 86 0.66 5.35 6.97
CA GLU A 86 0.99 6.29 5.90
C GLU A 86 2.12 5.70 5.06
N ILE A 87 1.93 5.69 3.74
CA ILE A 87 3.00 5.41 2.78
C ILE A 87 3.48 6.72 2.20
N THR A 88 4.78 6.93 2.29
CA THR A 88 5.48 8.08 1.70
C THR A 88 6.35 7.62 0.55
N PHE A 89 6.44 8.46 -0.49
CA PHE A 89 7.38 8.32 -1.59
C PHE A 89 8.13 9.65 -1.74
N ASN A 90 9.46 9.61 -1.62
CA ASN A 90 10.32 10.81 -1.63
C ASN A 90 9.84 11.87 -0.62
N ASN A 91 9.57 11.42 0.62
CA ASN A 91 9.10 12.23 1.76
C ASN A 91 7.73 12.92 1.57
N LYS A 92 6.95 12.51 0.57
CA LYS A 92 5.56 12.96 0.38
C LYS A 92 4.60 11.81 0.65
N VAL A 93 3.57 12.05 1.45
CA VAL A 93 2.52 11.05 1.66
C VAL A 93 1.77 10.83 0.34
N VAL A 94 1.77 9.59 -0.12
CA VAL A 94 1.11 9.18 -1.38
C VAL A 94 -0.15 8.36 -1.11
N VAL A 95 -0.17 7.61 -0.01
CA VAL A 95 -1.32 6.80 0.41
C VAL A 95 -1.48 6.90 1.92
N GLY A 96 -2.71 7.15 2.37
CA GLY A 96 -3.14 6.97 3.75
C GLY A 96 -4.07 5.77 3.86
N LEU A 97 -3.84 4.91 4.86
CA LEU A 97 -4.75 3.87 5.30
C LEU A 97 -5.24 4.26 6.69
N VAL A 98 -6.45 4.81 6.79
CA VAL A 98 -7.02 5.28 8.06
C VAL A 98 -8.05 4.28 8.54
N ASP A 99 -7.88 3.74 9.74
CA ASP A 99 -8.78 2.74 10.31
C ASP A 99 -10.11 3.36 10.78
N GLN A 100 -11.24 2.85 10.27
CA GLN A 100 -12.60 3.07 10.75
C GLN A 100 -13.45 1.81 10.48
N GLU A 101 -13.23 0.69 11.19
CA GLU A 101 -13.82 -0.65 10.94
C GLU A 101 -13.52 -1.27 9.54
N GLN A 102 -13.17 -0.44 8.56
CA GLN A 102 -12.49 -0.69 7.29
C GLN A 102 -11.50 0.45 7.08
N SER A 103 -10.40 0.19 6.37
CA SER A 103 -9.40 1.25 6.13
C SER A 103 -9.84 2.13 4.96
N VAL A 104 -10.01 3.42 5.23
CA VAL A 104 -10.18 4.43 4.17
C VAL A 104 -8.87 4.54 3.40
N VAL A 105 -8.94 4.38 2.08
CA VAL A 105 -7.83 4.67 1.17
C VAL A 105 -7.94 6.13 0.78
N GLU A 106 -6.89 6.91 1.05
CA GLU A 106 -6.75 8.28 0.55
C GLU A 106 -5.58 8.37 -0.43
N ILE A 107 -5.80 8.98 -1.60
CA ILE A 107 -4.77 9.21 -2.63
C ILE A 107 -4.48 10.69 -2.82
N ALA A 108 -3.28 11.03 -3.28
CA ALA A 108 -2.96 12.40 -3.68
C ALA A 108 -3.81 12.86 -4.89
N ASN A 109 -4.09 14.16 -4.97
CA ASN A 109 -5.06 14.73 -5.94
C ASN A 109 -4.75 14.44 -7.42
N HIS A 110 -3.50 14.14 -7.76
CA HIS A 110 -3.04 13.91 -9.13
C HIS A 110 -2.87 12.43 -9.49
N LEU A 111 -3.29 11.50 -8.63
CA LEU A 111 -3.13 10.06 -8.84
C LEU A 111 -4.42 9.39 -9.31
N HIS A 112 -4.28 8.40 -10.21
CA HIS A 112 -5.34 7.52 -10.67
C HIS A 112 -5.37 6.23 -9.82
N TYR A 113 -6.56 5.66 -9.57
CA TYR A 113 -6.73 4.39 -8.84
C TYR A 113 -7.70 3.45 -9.58
N PHE A 114 -7.51 2.14 -9.41
CA PHE A 114 -8.46 1.11 -9.84
C PHE A 114 -8.43 -0.09 -8.87
N VAL A 115 -9.45 -0.94 -8.94
CA VAL A 115 -9.64 -2.13 -8.09
C VAL A 115 -9.71 -3.36 -8.98
N GLU A 116 -8.92 -4.40 -8.64
CA GLU A 116 -8.94 -5.74 -9.24
C GLU A 116 -9.47 -6.78 -8.24
#